data_AF-A0A2G6T9E5-F1
#
_entry.id   AF-A0A2G6T9E5-F1
#
_cell.length_a   1.000
_cell.length_b   1.000
_cell.length_c   1.000
_cell.angle_alpha   90.00
_cell.angle_beta   90.00
_cell.angle_gamma   90.00
#
_symmetry.space_group_name_H-M   'P 1'
#
loop_
_entity.id
_entity.type
_entity.pdbx_description
1 polymer ?
#
loop_
_entity_poly.entity_id
_entity_poly.type
_entity_poly.pdbx_seq_one_letter_code
_entity_poly.pdbx_strand_id
1 'polypeptide(L)'
;MKTTIDIIKGIHPGFVLERELKKRMLAKGQFAIELGEFPQTLTAITKGKRRMNIPLAMKIEKSLCMEEGFFMTLQVYYDIEEQKKKLSRNKINLKPDLDKIRKIIFWDTDIKKIDWQKQKKAVIKRIFERGNESEKQEIIRFYRSDVINKVKTSK
;
A
#
# COMPACT_ATOMS: atom_id res chain seq x y z
N MET A 1 -13.17 -11.45 -14.57
CA MET A 1 -13.73 -10.83 -13.35
C MET A 1 -12.57 -10.56 -12.41
N LYS A 2 -12.34 -9.32 -11.97
CA LYS A 2 -11.32 -9.04 -10.94
C LYS A 2 -11.88 -9.54 -9.62
N THR A 3 -11.26 -10.54 -9.01
CA THR A 3 -11.66 -11.07 -7.70
C THR A 3 -11.55 -9.93 -6.69
N THR A 4 -12.45 -9.86 -5.68
CA THR A 4 -12.39 -8.84 -4.62
C THR A 4 -10.99 -8.69 -4.03
N ILE A 5 -10.28 -9.82 -3.88
CA ILE A 5 -8.89 -9.92 -3.41
C ILE A 5 -7.90 -9.12 -4.28
N ASP A 6 -8.08 -9.04 -5.60
CA ASP A 6 -7.18 -8.28 -6.48
C ASP A 6 -7.18 -6.78 -6.22
N ILE A 7 -8.29 -6.26 -5.72
CA ILE A 7 -8.46 -4.83 -5.41
C ILE A 7 -7.80 -4.51 -4.07
N ILE A 8 -7.84 -5.45 -3.12
CA ILE A 8 -7.43 -5.24 -1.72
C ILE A 8 -6.09 -5.88 -1.36
N LYS A 9 -5.45 -6.63 -2.26
CA LYS A 9 -4.13 -7.23 -2.02
C LYS A 9 -3.10 -6.16 -1.65
N GLY A 10 -2.34 -6.43 -0.60
CA GLY A 10 -1.35 -5.49 -0.06
C GLY A 10 -1.87 -4.56 1.05
N ILE A 11 -3.16 -4.64 1.39
CA ILE A 11 -3.75 -3.97 2.55
C ILE A 11 -3.74 -4.93 3.74
N HIS A 12 -3.43 -4.43 4.93
CA HIS A 12 -3.44 -5.24 6.15
C HIS A 12 -4.85 -5.82 6.41
N PRO A 13 -5.00 -7.13 6.69
CA PRO A 13 -6.32 -7.76 6.87
C PRO A 13 -7.15 -7.12 7.99
N GLY A 14 -6.49 -6.60 9.02
CA GLY A 14 -7.15 -5.88 10.11
C GLY A 14 -7.95 -4.65 9.67
N PHE A 15 -7.52 -3.91 8.64
CA PHE A 15 -8.30 -2.77 8.13
C PHE A 15 -9.57 -3.22 7.41
N VAL A 16 -9.48 -4.36 6.71
CA VAL A 16 -10.63 -4.98 6.04
C VAL A 16 -11.62 -5.48 7.10
N LEU A 17 -11.12 -6.14 8.14
CA LEU A 17 -11.93 -6.57 9.28
C LEU A 17 -12.61 -5.38 9.98
N GLU A 18 -11.89 -4.30 10.24
CA GLU A 18 -12.48 -3.12 10.88
C GLU A 18 -13.65 -2.55 10.07
N ARG A 19 -13.50 -2.49 8.75
CA ARG A 19 -14.56 -2.05 7.85
C ARG A 19 -15.76 -3.00 7.89
N GLU A 20 -15.52 -4.31 7.91
CA GLU A 20 -16.59 -5.31 7.95
C GLU A 20 -17.38 -5.25 9.27
N LEU A 21 -16.68 -5.13 10.40
CA LEU A 21 -17.32 -4.97 11.72
C LEU A 21 -18.15 -3.68 11.78
N LYS A 22 -17.64 -2.56 11.25
CA LYS A 22 -18.40 -1.30 11.17
C LYS A 22 -19.64 -1.44 10.30
N LYS A 23 -19.54 -2.10 9.15
CA LYS A 23 -20.66 -2.34 8.23
C LYS A 23 -21.76 -3.16 8.90
N ARG A 24 -21.38 -4.11 9.76
CA ARG A 24 -22.31 -4.97 10.52
C ARG A 24 -22.72 -4.40 11.88
N MET A 25 -22.28 -3.19 12.21
CA MET A 25 -22.52 -2.54 13.51
C MET A 25 -22.06 -3.37 14.71
N LEU A 26 -20.99 -4.17 14.54
CA LEU A 26 -20.42 -5.00 15.59
C LEU A 26 -19.37 -4.24 16.40
N ALA A 27 -19.53 -4.24 17.72
CA ALA A 27 -18.54 -3.67 18.64
C ALA A 27 -17.31 -4.59 18.73
N LYS A 28 -16.12 -4.05 18.41
CA LYS A 28 -14.87 -4.84 18.35
C LYS A 28 -14.57 -5.59 19.65
N GLY A 29 -14.79 -4.95 20.79
CA GLY A 29 -14.51 -5.54 22.10
C GLY A 29 -15.41 -6.75 22.36
N GLN A 30 -16.72 -6.58 22.14
CA GLN A 30 -17.71 -7.64 22.31
C GLN A 30 -17.44 -8.79 21.33
N PHE A 31 -17.18 -8.47 20.07
CA PHE A 31 -16.84 -9.46 19.05
C PHE A 31 -15.58 -10.26 19.40
N ALA A 32 -14.56 -9.63 19.99
CA ALA A 32 -13.37 -10.36 20.44
C ALA A 32 -13.71 -11.37 21.55
N ILE A 33 -14.53 -10.96 22.52
CA ILE A 33 -14.97 -11.81 23.63
C ILE A 33 -15.77 -13.01 23.12
N GLU A 34 -16.67 -12.81 22.15
CA GLU A 34 -17.44 -13.88 21.50
C GLU A 34 -16.55 -14.91 20.80
N LEU A 35 -15.38 -14.50 20.30
CA LEU A 35 -14.39 -15.40 19.68
C LEU A 35 -13.45 -16.07 20.71
N GLY A 36 -13.62 -15.77 22.00
CA GLY A 36 -12.72 -16.23 23.06
C GLY A 36 -11.33 -15.60 22.98
N GLU A 37 -11.24 -14.35 22.54
CA GLU A 37 -10.00 -13.62 22.31
C GLU A 37 -9.98 -12.30 23.10
N PHE A 38 -8.80 -11.84 23.49
CA PHE A 38 -8.70 -10.57 24.22
C PHE A 38 -9.04 -9.37 23.31
N PRO A 39 -9.89 -8.41 23.74
CA PRO A 39 -10.23 -7.20 22.97
C PRO A 39 -9.01 -6.41 22.48
N GLN A 40 -7.92 -6.43 23.25
CA GLN A 40 -6.66 -5.78 22.94
C GLN A 40 -5.99 -6.40 21.70
N THR A 41 -6.07 -7.73 21.54
CA THR A 41 -5.55 -8.47 20.39
C THR A 41 -6.26 -8.02 19.12
N LEU A 42 -7.59 -8.05 19.12
CA LEU A 42 -8.38 -7.63 17.95
C LEU A 42 -8.20 -6.14 17.64
N THR A 43 -8.08 -5.30 18.68
CA THR A 43 -7.81 -3.86 18.51
C THR A 43 -6.44 -3.59 17.90
N ALA A 44 -5.41 -4.34 18.30
CA ALA A 44 -4.07 -4.21 17.74
C ALA A 44 -4.03 -4.64 16.26
N ILE A 45 -4.77 -5.71 15.91
CA ILE A 45 -4.87 -6.21 14.54
C ILE A 45 -5.63 -5.22 13.66
N THR A 46 -6.80 -4.74 14.10
CA THR A 46 -7.61 -3.77 13.33
C THR A 46 -6.86 -2.46 13.05
N LYS A 47 -6.00 -2.03 13.98
CA LYS A 47 -5.10 -0.88 13.79
C LYS A 47 -3.86 -1.17 12.93
N GLY A 48 -3.68 -2.39 12.43
CA GLY A 48 -2.51 -2.79 11.65
C GLY A 48 -1.20 -2.86 12.44
N LYS A 49 -1.28 -2.86 13.79
CA LYS A 49 -0.10 -2.95 14.67
C LYS A 49 0.36 -4.39 14.91
N ARG A 50 -0.53 -5.36 14.68
CA ARG A 50 -0.27 -6.79 14.87
C ARG A 50 -0.79 -7.57 13.66
N ARG A 51 -0.03 -8.58 13.24
CA ARG A 51 -0.45 -9.53 12.20
C ARG A 51 -1.58 -10.44 12.70
N MET A 52 -2.43 -10.87 11.79
CA MET A 52 -3.44 -11.88 12.06
C MET A 52 -2.82 -13.28 12.02
N ASN A 53 -3.24 -14.17 12.93
CA ASN A 53 -2.83 -15.58 12.92
C ASN A 53 -3.95 -16.45 12.35
N ILE A 54 -3.60 -17.69 11.97
CA ILE A 54 -4.55 -18.63 11.34
C ILE A 54 -5.74 -18.95 12.27
N PRO A 55 -5.54 -19.32 13.56
CA PRO A 55 -6.67 -19.68 14.42
C PRO A 55 -7.69 -18.54 14.58
N LEU A 56 -7.22 -17.30 14.75
CA LEU A 56 -8.10 -16.13 14.86
C LEU A 56 -8.82 -15.86 13.54
N ALA A 57 -8.12 -15.94 12.41
CA ALA A 57 -8.72 -15.76 11.09
C ALA A 57 -9.88 -16.75 10.88
N MET A 58 -9.65 -18.04 11.15
CA MET A 58 -10.69 -19.07 11.01
C MET A 58 -11.89 -18.81 11.92
N LYS A 59 -11.67 -18.41 13.19
CA LYS A 59 -12.76 -18.05 14.10
C LYS A 59 -13.58 -16.87 13.57
N ILE A 60 -12.92 -15.82 13.09
CA ILE A 60 -13.57 -14.63 12.52
C ILE A 60 -14.35 -14.98 11.26
N GLU A 61 -13.74 -15.73 10.33
CA GLU A 61 -14.35 -16.13 9.06
C GLU A 61 -15.61 -16.95 9.30
N LYS A 62 -15.54 -17.91 10.22
CA LYS A 62 -16.70 -18.70 10.65
C LYS A 62 -17.79 -17.83 11.24
N SER A 63 -17.46 -16.90 12.15
CA SER A 63 -18.43 -16.03 12.82
C SER A 63 -19.09 -15.03 11.86
N LEU A 64 -18.36 -14.56 10.85
CA LEU A 64 -18.86 -13.58 9.87
C LEU A 64 -19.44 -14.23 8.61
N CYS A 65 -19.49 -15.57 8.54
CA CYS A 65 -19.88 -16.36 7.37
C CYS A 65 -19.09 -15.96 6.11
N MET A 66 -17.77 -15.85 6.25
CA MET A 66 -16.84 -15.53 5.16
C MET A 66 -16.14 -16.80 4.66
N GLU A 67 -15.57 -16.72 3.46
CA GLU A 67 -14.76 -17.78 2.88
C GLU A 67 -13.52 -18.05 3.75
N GLU A 68 -13.25 -19.34 4.00
CA GLU A 68 -12.09 -19.76 4.77
C GLU A 68 -10.79 -19.37 4.05
N GLY A 69 -9.82 -18.85 4.81
CA GLY A 69 -8.52 -18.44 4.28
C GLY A 69 -8.52 -17.07 3.61
N PHE A 70 -9.66 -16.36 3.57
CA PHE A 70 -9.76 -15.01 3.03
C PHE A 70 -8.77 -14.05 3.71
N PHE A 71 -8.78 -13.96 5.04
CA PHE A 71 -7.90 -13.02 5.76
C PHE A 71 -6.45 -13.45 5.72
N MET A 72 -6.16 -14.75 5.72
CA MET A 72 -4.78 -15.24 5.63
C MET A 72 -4.19 -14.99 4.25
N THR A 73 -4.98 -15.11 3.18
CA THR A 73 -4.57 -14.71 1.83
C THR A 73 -4.20 -13.23 1.81
N LEU A 74 -5.00 -12.37 2.44
CA LEU A 74 -4.67 -10.95 2.57
C LEU A 74 -3.42 -10.69 3.40
N GLN A 75 -3.23 -11.41 4.50
CA GLN A 75 -2.04 -11.33 5.33
C GLN A 75 -0.78 -11.65 4.51
N VAL A 76 -0.80 -12.74 3.72
CA VAL A 76 0.32 -13.12 2.85
C VAL A 76 0.64 -12.01 1.84
N TYR A 77 -0.36 -11.47 1.14
CA TYR A 77 -0.12 -10.37 0.20
C TYR A 77 0.39 -9.10 0.88
N TYR A 78 -0.14 -8.76 2.06
CA TYR A 78 0.36 -7.64 2.85
C TYR A 78 1.83 -7.84 3.24
N ASP A 79 2.19 -9.05 3.65
CA ASP A 79 3.55 -9.40 4.07
C ASP A 79 4.53 -9.31 2.90
N ILE A 80 4.13 -9.76 1.71
CA ILE A 80 4.88 -9.61 0.46
C ILE A 80 5.11 -8.12 0.16
N GLU A 81 4.09 -7.27 0.30
CA GLU A 81 4.22 -5.83 0.07
C GLU A 81 5.10 -5.13 1.11
N GLU A 82 5.02 -5.52 2.38
CA GLU A 82 5.97 -5.07 3.40
C GLU A 82 7.41 -5.45 3.04
N GLN A 83 7.63 -6.69 2.60
CA GLN A 83 8.96 -7.16 2.25
C GLN A 83 9.51 -6.43 1.03
N LYS A 84 8.69 -6.19 0.00
CA LYS A 84 9.07 -5.34 -1.14
C LYS A 84 9.47 -3.94 -0.69
N LYS A 85 8.75 -3.33 0.26
CA LYS A 85 9.09 -2.01 0.82
C LYS A 85 10.42 -2.02 1.56
N LYS A 86 10.72 -3.07 2.32
CA LYS A 86 12.02 -3.23 3.01
C LYS A 86 13.15 -3.36 2.00
N LEU A 87 12.99 -4.22 0.99
CA LEU A 87 13.96 -4.40 -0.08
C LEU A 87 14.18 -3.11 -0.88
N SER A 88 13.12 -2.33 -1.15
CA SER A 88 13.26 -1.05 -1.83
C SER A 88 14.02 -0.03 -0.96
N ARG A 89 13.74 0.03 0.36
CA ARG A 89 14.43 0.95 1.29
C ARG A 89 15.94 0.72 1.35
N ASN A 90 16.39 -0.53 1.20
CA ASN A 90 17.81 -0.87 1.20
C ASN A 90 18.52 -0.56 -0.12
N LYS A 91 17.81 -0.16 -1.19
CA LYS A 91 18.43 0.38 -2.41
C LYS A 91 18.73 1.87 -2.19
N ILE A 92 20.01 2.18 -2.02
CA ILE A 92 20.59 3.50 -1.69
C ILE A 92 20.21 4.67 -2.65
N ASN A 93 19.43 4.48 -3.71
CA ASN A 93 19.02 5.53 -4.65
C ASN A 93 17.51 5.50 -4.93
N LEU A 94 16.68 5.81 -3.93
CA LEU A 94 15.21 5.81 -4.06
C LEU A 94 14.58 7.14 -4.47
N LYS A 95 15.36 8.22 -4.51
CA LYS A 95 14.88 9.54 -4.94
C LYS A 95 15.89 10.15 -5.92
N PRO A 96 15.44 10.93 -6.91
CA PRO A 96 16.33 11.73 -7.72
C PRO A 96 16.98 12.82 -6.87
N ASP A 97 17.96 13.49 -7.44
CA ASP A 97 18.51 14.69 -6.85
C ASP A 97 17.43 15.79 -6.80
N LEU A 98 16.93 16.07 -5.60
CA LEU A 98 15.85 17.04 -5.40
C LEU A 98 16.33 18.48 -5.60
N ASP A 99 17.64 18.74 -5.50
CA ASP A 99 18.19 20.08 -5.69
C ASP A 99 18.13 20.49 -7.17
N LYS A 100 18.06 19.50 -8.07
CA LYS A 100 17.84 19.71 -9.50
C LYS A 100 16.37 19.81 -9.89
N ILE A 101 15.43 19.64 -8.97
CA ILE A 101 13.99 19.67 -9.24
C ILE A 101 13.34 20.84 -8.50
N ARG A 102 12.79 21.81 -9.24
CA ARG A 102 12.10 22.94 -8.61
C ARG A 102 10.81 22.48 -7.95
N LYS A 103 10.63 22.89 -6.68
CA LYS A 103 9.44 22.59 -5.87
C LYS A 103 8.13 23.02 -6.54
N ILE A 104 8.15 24.09 -7.35
CA ILE A 104 6.97 24.64 -8.04
C ILE A 104 6.28 23.63 -8.99
N ILE A 105 7.01 22.63 -9.50
CA ILE A 105 6.44 21.58 -10.36
C ILE A 105 5.42 20.74 -9.58
N PHE A 106 5.66 20.59 -8.28
CA PHE A 106 4.81 19.86 -7.34
C PHE A 106 4.11 20.83 -6.37
N TRP A 107 3.54 21.92 -6.89
CA TRP A 107 2.87 22.93 -6.06
C TRP A 107 1.73 22.39 -5.19
N ASP A 108 1.08 21.29 -5.62
CA ASP A 108 0.00 20.57 -4.94
C ASP A 108 0.49 19.36 -4.13
N THR A 109 1.80 19.09 -4.07
CA THR A 109 2.33 17.87 -3.41
C THR A 109 3.68 18.12 -2.74
N ASP A 110 3.81 17.75 -1.47
CA ASP A 110 5.10 17.75 -0.79
C ASP A 110 6.07 16.76 -1.46
N ILE A 111 7.06 17.30 -2.18
CA ILE A 111 8.07 16.55 -2.93
C ILE A 111 8.84 15.53 -2.06
N LYS A 112 8.93 15.77 -0.75
CA LYS A 112 9.60 14.86 0.20
C LYS A 112 8.78 13.60 0.49
N LYS A 113 7.46 13.65 0.31
CA LYS A 113 6.53 12.54 0.59
C LYS A 113 6.19 11.72 -0.65
N ILE A 114 6.67 12.12 -1.82
CA ILE A 114 6.45 11.42 -3.07
C ILE A 114 7.15 10.05 -3.03
N ASP A 115 6.39 8.99 -3.32
CA ASP A 115 6.95 7.67 -3.56
C ASP A 115 7.41 7.61 -5.02
N TRP A 116 8.67 7.95 -5.25
CA TRP A 116 9.28 8.01 -6.59
C TRP A 116 9.21 6.66 -7.32
N GLN A 117 9.06 5.53 -6.66
CA GLN A 117 8.92 4.24 -7.36
C GLN A 117 7.46 3.97 -7.75
N LYS A 118 6.52 4.15 -6.82
CA LYS A 118 5.10 3.89 -7.07
C LYS A 118 4.47 4.93 -7.98
N GLN A 119 4.81 6.19 -7.79
CA GLN A 119 4.23 7.33 -8.49
C GLN A 119 5.03 7.73 -9.74
N LYS A 120 5.99 6.90 -10.18
CA LYS A 120 6.88 7.18 -11.31
C LYS A 120 6.16 7.68 -12.57
N LYS A 121 4.99 7.11 -12.91
CA LYS A 121 4.22 7.52 -14.08
C LYS A 121 3.76 8.97 -14.00
N ALA A 122 3.19 9.35 -12.85
CA ALA A 122 2.69 10.70 -12.62
C ALA A 122 3.84 11.72 -12.54
N VAL A 123 4.92 11.37 -11.84
CA VAL A 123 6.14 12.18 -11.72
C VAL A 123 6.76 12.44 -13.10
N ILE A 124 7.00 11.38 -13.89
CA ILE A 124 7.58 11.47 -15.23
C ILE A 124 6.70 12.37 -16.10
N LYS A 125 5.39 12.09 -16.19
CA LYS A 125 4.47 12.87 -17.01
C LYS A 125 4.52 14.36 -16.64
N ARG A 126 4.43 14.67 -15.34
CA ARG A 126 4.43 16.05 -14.83
C ARG A 126 5.73 16.80 -15.14
N ILE A 127 6.90 16.17 -14.97
CA ILE A 127 8.19 16.81 -15.25
C ILE A 127 8.41 16.97 -16.76
N PHE A 128 7.97 16.01 -17.58
CA PHE A 128 8.06 16.17 -19.04
C PHE A 128 7.12 17.24 -19.60
N GLU A 129 5.96 17.48 -18.96
CA GLU A 129 5.00 18.52 -19.34
C GLU A 129 5.39 19.92 -18.87
N ARG A 130 5.93 20.06 -17.65
CA ARG A 130 6.10 21.38 -16.98
C ARG A 130 7.54 21.70 -16.58
N GLY A 131 8.46 20.73 -16.66
CA GLY A 131 9.86 20.88 -16.27
C GLY A 131 10.76 21.42 -17.38
N ASN A 132 11.91 21.96 -16.97
CA ASN A 132 12.99 22.39 -17.83
C ASN A 132 13.87 21.19 -18.26
N GLU A 133 14.87 21.45 -19.10
CA GLU A 133 15.72 20.39 -19.64
C GLU A 133 16.59 19.71 -18.57
N SER A 134 17.10 20.47 -17.60
CA SER A 134 17.88 19.91 -16.47
C SER A 134 17.06 18.92 -15.64
N GLU A 135 15.80 19.26 -15.35
CA GLU A 135 14.85 18.44 -14.60
C GLU A 135 14.53 17.14 -15.37
N LYS A 136 14.35 17.23 -16.70
CA LYS A 136 14.13 16.07 -17.56
C LYS A 136 15.37 15.15 -17.57
N GLN A 137 16.57 15.71 -17.68
CA GLN A 137 17.82 14.93 -17.67
C GLN A 137 18.04 14.20 -16.34
N GLU A 138 17.76 14.84 -15.21
CA GLU A 138 17.86 14.18 -13.90
C GLU A 138 16.84 13.03 -13.76
N ILE A 139 15.61 13.19 -14.26
CA ILE A 139 14.61 12.13 -14.26
C ILE A 139 14.97 10.99 -15.22
N ILE A 140 15.58 11.29 -16.37
CA ILE A 140 16.14 10.30 -17.30
C ILE A 140 17.27 9.52 -16.64
N ARG A 141 18.20 10.20 -15.96
CA ARG A 141 19.28 9.56 -15.19
C ARG A 141 18.71 8.64 -14.11
N PHE A 142 17.67 9.09 -13.41
CA PHE A 142 17.09 8.38 -12.27
C PHE A 142 16.26 7.15 -12.66
N TYR A 143 15.33 7.27 -13.62
CA TYR A 143 14.47 6.15 -14.03
C TYR A 143 15.01 5.31 -15.18
N ARG A 144 16.06 5.79 -15.87
CA ARG A 144 16.55 5.26 -17.15
C ARG A 144 15.56 5.45 -18.30
N SER A 145 16.09 5.50 -19.53
CA SER A 145 15.35 5.82 -20.75
C SER A 145 14.32 4.75 -21.13
N ASP A 146 14.59 3.48 -20.82
CA ASP A 146 13.70 2.34 -21.05
C ASP A 146 12.38 2.46 -20.28
N VAL A 147 12.44 2.91 -19.03
CA VAL A 147 11.25 3.11 -18.20
C VAL A 147 10.43 4.30 -18.71
N ILE A 148 11.07 5.38 -19.12
CA ILE A 148 10.40 6.59 -19.60
C ILE A 148 9.66 6.31 -20.92
N ASN A 149 10.29 5.60 -21.85
CA ASN A 149 9.67 5.24 -23.12
C ASN A 149 8.42 4.39 -22.90
N LYS A 150 8.48 3.39 -22.00
CA LYS A 150 7.28 2.60 -21.62
C LYS A 150 6.14 3.45 -21.07
N VAL A 151 6.45 4.50 -20.31
CA VAL A 151 5.43 5.41 -19.75
C VAL A 151 4.85 6.33 -20.83
N LYS A 152 5.66 6.79 -21.79
CA LYS A 152 5.20 7.62 -22.91
C LYS A 152 4.34 6.87 -23.93
N THR A 153 4.60 5.58 -24.15
CA THR A 153 3.85 4.75 -25.12
C THR A 153 2.49 4.27 -24.58
N SER A 154 2.28 4.25 -23.26
CA SER A 154 0.96 4.00 -22.67
C SER A 154 0.09 5.25 -22.79
N LYS A 155 -0.44 5.51 -23.99
CA LYS A 155 -1.44 6.54 -24.25
C LYS A 155 -2.84 5.94 -24.10
#